data_AF-A0A433RUX0-F1
#
_entry.id   AF-A0A433RUX0-F1
#
_cell.length_a   1.000
_cell.length_b   1.000
_cell.length_c   1.000
_cell.angle_alpha   90.00
_cell.angle_beta   90.00
_cell.angle_gamma   90.00
#
_symmetry.space_group_name_H-M   'P 1'
#
loop_
_entity.id
_entity.type
_entity.pdbx_description
1 polymer ?
#
loop_
_entity_poly.entity_id
_entity_poly.type
_entity_poly.pdbx_seq_one_letter_code
_entity_poly.pdbx_strand_id
1 'polypeptide(L)'
;MISTIIFIVLGLFTFVKLYKSRALFKKLTRQEWLQTIGVFLLAWTVAILIVMGASKLTSMMETMWLRNLFTIFCIVIALACGSMVMHHFSPKKIKAFYS
;
A
#
# COMPACT_ATOMS: atom_id res chain seq x y z
N MET A 1 16.52 -1.32 -14.62
CA MET A 1 16.35 -2.78 -14.85
C MET A 1 16.03 -3.54 -13.57
N ILE A 2 16.82 -3.39 -12.49
CA ILE A 2 16.53 -4.03 -11.19
C ILE A 2 15.16 -3.61 -10.63
N SER A 3 14.84 -2.30 -10.67
CA SER A 3 13.53 -1.80 -10.21
C SER A 3 12.34 -2.41 -10.96
N THR A 4 12.52 -2.72 -12.24
CA THR A 4 11.48 -3.33 -13.09
C THR A 4 11.24 -4.79 -12.75
N ILE A 5 12.32 -5.54 -12.48
CA ILE A 5 12.26 -6.94 -12.07
C ILE A 5 11.60 -7.09 -10.69
N ILE A 6 11.95 -6.22 -9.74
CA ILE A 6 11.31 -6.19 -8.41
C ILE A 6 9.81 -5.90 -8.55
N PHE A 7 9.43 -4.97 -9.42
CA PHE A 7 8.01 -4.68 -9.71
C PHE A 7 7.27 -5.88 -10.29
N ILE A 8 7.89 -6.62 -11.22
CA ILE A 8 7.28 -7.82 -11.83
C ILE A 8 7.10 -8.92 -10.79
N VAL A 9 8.11 -9.16 -9.94
CA VAL A 9 8.05 -10.18 -8.88
C VAL A 9 7.00 -9.81 -7.82
N LEU A 10 6.98 -8.55 -7.36
CA LEU A 10 5.95 -8.06 -6.44
C LEU A 10 4.56 -8.15 -7.08
N GLY A 11 4.42 -7.79 -8.35
CA GLY A 11 3.18 -7.88 -9.11
C GLY A 11 2.67 -9.32 -9.19
N LEU A 12 3.53 -10.27 -9.55
CA LEU A 12 3.21 -11.71 -9.57
C LEU A 12 2.83 -12.22 -8.19
N PHE A 13 3.58 -11.88 -7.15
CA PHE A 13 3.27 -12.30 -5.77
C PHE A 13 1.90 -11.78 -5.32
N THR A 14 1.62 -10.50 -5.57
CA THR A 14 0.35 -9.87 -5.23
C THR A 14 -0.80 -10.50 -6.02
N PHE A 15 -0.59 -10.78 -7.31
CA PHE A 15 -1.56 -11.44 -8.17
C PHE A 15 -1.88 -12.87 -7.71
N VAL A 16 -0.86 -13.67 -7.37
CA VAL A 16 -1.05 -15.04 -6.85
C VAL A 16 -1.77 -15.01 -5.50
N LYS A 17 -1.43 -14.07 -4.61
CA LYS A 17 -2.12 -13.91 -3.32
C LYS A 17 -3.59 -13.54 -3.53
N LEU A 18 -3.87 -12.57 -4.40
CA LEU A 18 -5.24 -12.19 -4.80
C LEU A 18 -6.01 -13.36 -5.39
N TYR A 19 -5.39 -14.12 -6.30
CA TYR A 19 -6.03 -15.26 -6.95
C TYR A 19 -6.37 -16.37 -5.96
N LYS A 20 -5.47 -16.70 -5.03
CA LYS A 20 -5.74 -17.67 -3.95
C LYS A 20 -6.86 -17.19 -3.03
N SER A 21 -6.92 -15.90 -2.75
CA SER A 21 -7.94 -15.30 -1.88
C SER A 21 -9.22 -14.89 -2.61
N ARG A 22 -9.37 -15.20 -3.91
CA ARG A 22 -10.56 -14.84 -4.71
C ARG A 22 -11.87 -15.37 -4.11
N ALA A 23 -11.82 -16.50 -3.41
CA ALA A 23 -12.97 -17.09 -2.74
C ALA A 23 -13.45 -16.24 -1.55
N LEU A 24 -12.53 -15.52 -0.88
CA LEU A 24 -12.88 -14.54 0.13
C LEU A 24 -13.60 -13.37 -0.53
N PHE A 25 -13.07 -12.84 -1.64
CA PHE A 25 -13.67 -11.73 -2.39
C PHE A 25 -15.04 -12.05 -2.99
N LYS A 26 -15.29 -13.30 -3.42
CA LYS A 26 -16.61 -13.75 -3.89
C LYS A 26 -17.68 -13.83 -2.79
N LYS A 27 -17.28 -13.95 -1.52
CA LYS A 27 -18.21 -14.03 -0.37
C LYS A 27 -18.55 -12.66 0.22
N LEU A 28 -18.06 -11.58 -0.37
CA LEU A 28 -18.39 -10.23 0.06
C LEU A 28 -19.78 -9.82 -0.44
N THR A 29 -20.53 -9.16 0.44
CA THR A 29 -21.75 -8.45 0.01
C THR A 29 -21.37 -7.17 -0.74
N ARG A 30 -22.32 -6.60 -1.50
CA ARG A 30 -22.11 -5.35 -2.25
C ARG A 30 -21.62 -4.19 -1.36
N GLN A 31 -22.12 -4.13 -0.12
CA GLN A 31 -21.69 -3.15 0.89
C GLN A 31 -20.25 -3.39 1.36
N GLU A 32 -19.88 -4.64 1.69
CA GLU A 32 -18.52 -4.96 2.09
C GLU A 32 -17.52 -4.68 0.95
N TRP A 33 -17.94 -4.89 -0.31
CA TRP A 33 -17.11 -4.64 -1.48
C TRP A 33 -16.82 -3.15 -1.66
N LEU A 34 -17.86 -2.31 -1.55
CA LEU A 34 -17.72 -0.86 -1.55
C LEU A 34 -16.87 -0.35 -0.38
N GLN A 35 -17.03 -0.93 0.81
CA GLN A 35 -16.20 -0.60 1.97
C GLN A 35 -14.73 -0.94 1.73
N THR A 36 -14.44 -2.08 1.09
CA THR A 36 -13.07 -2.47 0.75
C THR A 36 -12.42 -1.50 -0.22
N ILE A 37 -13.14 -1.10 -1.28
CA ILE A 37 -12.65 -0.08 -2.21
C ILE A 37 -12.45 1.26 -1.49
N GLY A 38 -13.42 1.66 -0.65
CA GLY A 38 -13.36 2.92 0.09
C GLY A 38 -12.13 2.97 0.99
N VAL A 39 -11.86 1.89 1.74
CA VAL A 39 -10.68 1.79 2.61
C VAL A 39 -9.39 1.71 1.80
N PHE A 40 -9.39 1.01 0.65
CA PHE A 40 -8.24 1.00 -0.26
C PHE A 40 -7.91 2.42 -0.75
N LEU A 41 -8.92 3.17 -1.22
CA LEU A 41 -8.75 4.56 -1.65
C LEU A 41 -8.25 5.43 -0.51
N LEU A 42 -8.79 5.26 0.70
CA LEU A 42 -8.39 6.03 1.88
C LEU A 42 -6.93 5.75 2.26
N ALA A 43 -6.51 4.49 2.25
CA ALA A 43 -5.11 4.10 2.46
C ALA A 43 -4.19 4.69 1.37
N TRP A 44 -4.64 4.72 0.12
CA TRP A 44 -3.89 5.30 -0.99
C TRP A 44 -3.74 6.82 -0.86
N THR A 45 -4.80 7.52 -0.48
CA THR A 45 -4.76 8.97 -0.19
C THR A 45 -3.78 9.30 0.92
N VAL A 46 -3.79 8.52 2.02
CA VAL A 46 -2.81 8.68 3.12
C VAL A 46 -1.38 8.48 2.62
N ALA A 47 -1.13 7.44 1.81
CA ALA A 47 0.18 7.20 1.24
C ALA A 47 0.65 8.34 0.32
N ILE A 48 -0.24 8.88 -0.52
CA ILE A 48 0.06 10.02 -1.41
C ILE A 48 0.43 11.27 -0.59
N LEU A 49 -0.33 11.57 0.47
CA LEU A 49 -0.03 12.71 1.34
C LEU A 49 1.35 12.60 2.00
N ILE A 50 1.72 11.40 2.47
CA ILE A 50 3.04 11.14 3.06
C ILE A 50 4.13 11.31 2.00
N VAL A 51 3.95 10.77 0.80
CA VAL A 51 4.93 10.88 -0.30
C VAL A 51 5.07 12.31 -0.80
N MET A 52 3.98 13.07 -0.91
CA MET A 52 4.02 14.50 -1.27
C MET A 52 4.70 15.36 -0.19
N GLY A 53 4.42 15.09 1.09
CA GLY A 53 5.11 15.77 2.19
C GLY A 53 6.59 15.45 2.21
N ALA A 54 6.94 14.17 2.02
CA ALA A 54 8.31 13.69 1.93
C ALA A 54 9.04 14.29 0.73
N SER A 55 8.41 14.39 -0.45
CA SER A 55 9.05 14.95 -1.64
C SER A 55 9.47 16.40 -1.42
N LYS A 56 8.61 17.22 -0.80
CA LYS A 56 8.90 18.61 -0.46
C LYS A 56 10.02 18.77 0.57
N LEU A 57 10.12 17.86 1.53
CA LEU A 57 11.24 17.83 2.49
C LEU A 57 12.54 17.38 1.82
N THR A 58 12.49 16.32 1.03
CA THR A 58 13.66 15.78 0.33
C THR A 58 14.21 16.72 -0.74
N SER A 59 13.39 17.58 -1.34
CA SER A 59 13.85 18.61 -2.28
C SER A 59 14.67 19.71 -1.63
N MET A 60 14.53 19.91 -0.32
CA MET A 60 15.33 20.87 0.46
C MET A 60 16.66 20.25 0.94
N MET A 61 16.88 18.95 0.75
CA MET A 61 18.11 18.26 1.15
C MET A 61 19.12 18.26 0.01
N GLU A 62 20.24 18.96 0.20
CA GLU A 62 21.32 19.03 -0.79
C GLU A 62 22.09 17.70 -0.91
N THR A 63 22.19 16.93 0.17
CA THR A 63 22.97 15.70 0.20
C THR A 63 22.20 14.52 -0.42
N MET A 64 22.66 14.06 -1.59
CA MET A 64 21.97 13.04 -2.40
C MET A 64 21.75 11.69 -1.68
N TRP A 65 22.73 11.21 -0.89
CA TRP A 65 22.57 9.94 -0.18
C TRP A 65 21.53 10.05 0.95
N LEU A 66 21.58 11.14 1.73
CA LEU A 66 20.64 11.42 2.82
C LEU A 66 19.21 11.53 2.28
N ARG A 67 19.06 12.18 1.12
CA ARG A 67 17.80 12.28 0.39
C ARG A 67 17.23 10.91 0.04
N ASN A 68 18.03 10.03 -0.56
CA ASN A 68 17.60 8.68 -0.94
C ASN A 68 17.20 7.83 0.27
N LEU A 69 17.98 7.92 1.36
CA LEU A 69 17.68 7.21 2.62
C LEU A 69 16.34 7.67 3.21
N PHE A 70 16.12 8.98 3.26
CA PHE A 70 14.89 9.56 3.78
C PHE A 70 13.68 9.22 2.90
N THR A 71 13.82 9.25 1.58
CA THR A 71 12.76 8.82 0.65
C THR A 71 12.36 7.37 0.88
N ILE A 72 13.33 6.45 1.01
CA ILE A 72 13.05 5.04 1.31
C ILE A 72 12.32 4.90 2.64
N PHE A 73 12.78 5.61 3.67
CA PHE A 73 12.14 5.63 4.99
C PHE A 73 10.68 6.12 4.92
N CYS A 74 10.41 7.21 4.20
CA CYS A 74 9.05 7.73 4.03
C CYS A 74 8.15 6.76 3.25
N ILE A 75 8.67 6.04 2.25
CA ILE A 75 7.91 5.01 1.53
C ILE A 75 7.54 3.85 2.46
N VAL A 76 8.47 3.42 3.32
CA VAL A 76 8.20 2.37 4.32
C VAL A 76 7.13 2.82 5.31
N ILE A 77 7.18 4.07 5.79
CA ILE A 77 6.13 4.64 6.65
C ILE A 77 4.78 4.69 5.91
N ALA A 78 4.76 5.15 4.66
CA ALA A 78 3.54 5.23 3.87
C ALA A 78 2.90 3.84 3.68
N LEU A 79 3.70 2.81 3.41
CA LEU A 79 3.26 1.42 3.32
C LEU A 79 2.74 0.90 4.66
N ALA A 80 3.45 1.17 5.76
CA ALA A 80 3.02 0.75 7.09
C ALA A 80 1.69 1.40 7.48
N CYS A 81 1.54 2.72 7.30
CA CYS A 81 0.29 3.44 7.53
C CYS A 81 -0.85 2.91 6.65
N GLY A 82 -0.59 2.71 5.35
CA GLY A 82 -1.59 2.12 4.45
C GLY A 82 -2.03 0.73 4.89
N SER A 83 -1.09 -0.13 5.32
CA SER A 83 -1.41 -1.46 5.86
C SER A 83 -2.22 -1.38 7.15
N MET A 84 -1.94 -0.41 8.01
CA MET A 84 -2.64 -0.22 9.29
C MET A 84 -4.08 0.26 9.07
N VAL A 85 -4.29 1.20 8.14
CA VAL A 85 -5.63 1.65 7.72
C VAL A 85 -6.41 0.49 7.13
N MET A 86 -5.79 -0.27 6.22
CA MET A 86 -6.40 -1.45 5.62
C MET A 86 -6.74 -2.51 6.65
N HIS A 87 -5.85 -2.79 7.59
CA HIS A 87 -6.11 -3.73 8.66
C HIS A 87 -7.24 -3.24 9.57
N HIS A 88 -7.28 -1.96 9.93
CA HIS A 88 -8.27 -1.47 10.90
C HIS A 88 -9.69 -1.40 10.30
N PHE A 89 -9.81 -0.86 9.09
CA PHE A 89 -11.11 -0.54 8.48
C PHE A 89 -11.64 -1.58 7.49
N SER A 90 -10.81 -2.54 7.03
CA SER A 90 -11.29 -3.58 6.13
C SER A 90 -12.29 -4.53 6.82
N PRO A 91 -13.26 -5.08 6.08
CA PRO A 91 -14.19 -6.06 6.60
C PRO A 91 -13.46 -7.28 7.18
N LYS A 92 -13.98 -7.86 8.27
CA LYS A 92 -13.36 -9.00 8.99
C LYS A 92 -12.98 -10.16 8.07
N LYS A 93 -13.76 -10.40 7.01
CA LYS A 93 -13.53 -11.46 6.02
C LYS A 93 -12.26 -11.27 5.18
N ILE A 94 -11.78 -10.04 5.04
CA ILE A 94 -10.62 -9.67 4.22
C ILE A 94 -9.42 -9.29 5.08
N LYS A 95 -9.60 -9.09 6.40
CA LYS A 95 -8.48 -8.94 7.33
C LYS A 95 -7.45 -10.07 7.20
N ALA A 96 -7.91 -11.31 6.95
CA ALA A 96 -7.04 -12.46 6.70
C ALA A 96 -6.17 -12.34 5.42
N PHE A 97 -6.50 -11.42 4.50
CA PHE A 97 -5.67 -11.11 3.34
C PHE A 97 -4.50 -10.18 3.68
N TYR A 98 -4.72 -9.29 4.66
CA TYR A 98 -3.80 -8.22 5.06
C TYR A 98 -2.96 -8.57 6.31
N SER A 99 -3.29 -9.66 7.01
CA SER A 99 -2.40 -10.33 7.96
C SER A 99 -1.36 -11.20 7.24
#